data_AF-A0A2T6FKC3-F1
#
_entry.id   AF-A0A2T6FKC3-F1
#
_cell.length_a   1.000
_cell.length_b   1.000
_cell.length_c   1.000
_cell.angle_alpha   90.00
_cell.angle_beta   90.00
_cell.angle_gamma   90.00
#
_symmetry.space_group_name_H-M   'P 1'
#
loop_
_entity.id
_entity.type
_entity.pdbx_description
1 polymer ?
#
loop_
_entity_poly.entity_id
_entity_poly.type
_entity_poly.pdbx_seq_one_letter_code
_entity_poly.pdbx_strand_id
1 'polypeptide(L)'
;MSIDADNKDLIWDLDAFNQRQRAVDFVMGFENKLCVYSGSVEQLYTNYNLFFPKEEDRKLVILPNPYMPHDTFNSIPSHAVTPTGMEIIPGIYQSRPCLFLRIPFRSGTVRALPLQMGLNIVRQKLPPHKPFLPVLMKGDLRELDATTPCLHLHTIHLGRLEKHSVLERNGIHKVIEQRLRQLS
;
A
#
# COMPACT_ATOMS: atom_id res chain seq x y z
N MET A 1 -9.19 17.82 -19.97
CA MET A 1 -9.28 16.89 -18.83
C MET A 1 -7.88 16.77 -18.28
N SER A 2 -7.52 17.59 -17.29
CA SER A 2 -6.22 17.49 -16.63
C SER A 2 -6.31 16.32 -15.67
N ILE A 3 -5.81 15.16 -16.11
CA ILE A 3 -5.14 14.24 -15.19
C ILE A 3 -4.19 15.13 -14.37
N ASP A 4 -4.05 14.94 -13.07
CA ASP A 4 -2.94 15.54 -12.30
C ASP A 4 -1.61 14.95 -12.81
N ALA A 5 -1.27 15.27 -14.06
CA ALA A 5 -0.14 14.77 -14.82
C ALA A 5 1.20 15.19 -14.20
N ASP A 6 1.15 16.10 -13.23
CA ASP A 6 2.29 16.52 -12.42
C ASP A 6 2.55 15.63 -11.20
N ASN A 7 1.60 14.77 -10.77
CA ASN A 7 1.87 13.88 -9.64
C ASN A 7 2.69 12.64 -10.07
N LYS A 8 4.01 12.82 -10.07
CA LYS A 8 4.97 11.75 -10.39
C LYS A 8 4.96 10.58 -9.41
N ASP A 9 4.36 10.72 -8.22
CA ASP A 9 4.23 9.62 -7.24
C ASP A 9 3.21 8.56 -7.68
N LEU A 10 2.34 8.90 -8.63
CA LEU A 10 1.35 7.98 -9.19
C LEU A 10 1.86 7.19 -10.40
N ILE A 11 3.10 7.48 -10.83
CA ILE A 11 3.76 6.77 -11.92
C ILE A 11 4.91 5.97 -11.31
N TRP A 12 4.78 4.65 -11.30
CA TRP A 12 5.74 3.71 -10.72
C TRP A 12 6.50 3.00 -11.83
N ASP A 13 7.82 3.15 -11.81
CA ASP A 13 8.71 2.57 -12.81
C ASP A 13 8.98 1.09 -12.49
N LEU A 14 8.84 0.22 -13.50
CA LEU A 14 9.06 -1.23 -13.39
C LEU A 14 10.30 -1.69 -14.17
N ASP A 15 11.19 -0.77 -14.56
CA ASP A 15 12.38 -1.05 -15.35
C ASP A 15 13.32 -2.07 -14.70
N ALA A 16 13.33 -2.13 -13.37
CA ALA A 16 14.21 -3.00 -12.61
C ALA A 16 13.68 -4.43 -12.41
N PHE A 17 12.47 -4.76 -12.88
CA PHE A 17 11.87 -6.09 -12.68
C PHE A 17 12.34 -7.10 -13.72
N ASN A 18 12.86 -8.23 -13.26
CA ASN A 18 13.17 -9.37 -14.11
C ASN A 18 11.90 -10.11 -14.53
N GLN A 19 10.94 -10.26 -13.61
CA GLN A 19 9.67 -10.95 -13.83
C GLN A 19 8.49 -9.97 -13.89
N ARG A 20 8.52 -9.04 -14.85
CA ARG A 20 7.53 -7.95 -14.96
C ARG A 20 6.08 -8.42 -14.95
N GLN A 21 5.71 -9.41 -15.77
CA GLN A 21 4.32 -9.88 -15.84
C GLN A 21 3.83 -10.39 -14.47
N ARG A 22 4.69 -11.08 -13.71
CA ARG A 22 4.35 -11.51 -12.35
C ARG A 22 4.14 -10.33 -11.41
N ALA A 23 4.95 -9.28 -11.52
CA ALA A 23 4.76 -8.07 -10.73
C ALA A 23 3.46 -7.34 -11.06
N VAL A 24 3.11 -7.28 -12.34
CA VAL A 24 1.83 -6.75 -12.84
C VAL A 24 0.66 -7.57 -12.27
N ASP A 25 0.64 -8.87 -12.50
CA ASP A 25 -0.44 -9.76 -12.03
C ASP A 25 -0.60 -9.69 -10.51
N PHE A 26 0.53 -9.58 -9.79
CA PHE A 26 0.55 -9.45 -8.35
C PHE A 26 -0.08 -8.13 -7.87
N VAL A 27 0.38 -6.98 -8.38
CA VAL A 27 -0.11 -5.68 -7.92
C VAL A 27 -1.55 -5.40 -8.34
N MET A 28 -1.98 -5.92 -9.50
CA MET A 28 -3.39 -5.85 -9.93
C MET A 28 -4.34 -6.46 -8.90
N GLY A 29 -3.89 -7.45 -8.12
CA GLY A 29 -4.65 -8.03 -7.03
C GLY A 29 -4.93 -7.08 -5.85
N PHE A 30 -4.31 -5.90 -5.80
CA PHE A 30 -4.40 -4.92 -4.70
C PHE A 30 -5.12 -3.62 -5.05
N GLU A 31 -5.58 -3.46 -6.30
CA GLU A 31 -6.38 -2.30 -6.70
C GLU A 31 -7.54 -2.10 -5.71
N ASN A 32 -7.67 -0.88 -5.16
CA ASN A 32 -8.66 -0.51 -4.15
C ASN A 32 -8.63 -1.32 -2.83
N LYS A 33 -7.68 -2.25 -2.65
CA LYS A 33 -7.47 -3.01 -1.40
C LYS A 33 -6.44 -2.39 -0.47
N LEU A 34 -5.56 -1.54 -0.98
CA LEU A 34 -4.65 -0.71 -0.17
C LEU A 34 -4.76 0.73 -0.63
N CYS A 35 -4.66 1.67 0.31
CA CYS A 35 -4.64 3.09 -0.04
C CYS A 35 -3.25 3.47 -0.55
N VAL A 36 -3.19 4.42 -1.48
CA VAL A 36 -1.94 4.92 -2.07
C VAL A 36 -1.69 6.32 -1.57
N TYR A 37 -0.53 6.56 -0.99
CA TYR A 37 -0.08 7.86 -0.53
C TYR A 37 0.90 8.49 -1.52
N SER A 38 0.67 9.76 -1.83
CA SER A 38 1.62 10.62 -2.53
C SER A 38 2.12 11.68 -1.57
N GLY A 39 3.42 11.65 -1.31
CA GLY A 39 4.09 12.65 -0.48
C GLY A 39 4.26 13.98 -1.19
N SER A 40 4.42 13.97 -2.51
CA SER A 40 4.66 15.16 -3.33
C SER A 40 3.48 16.14 -3.32
N VAL A 41 2.25 15.63 -3.19
CA VAL A 41 1.03 16.46 -3.10
C VAL A 41 0.26 16.26 -1.78
N GLU A 42 0.84 15.55 -0.81
CA GLU A 42 0.24 15.28 0.50
C GLU A 42 -1.18 14.66 0.43
N GLN A 43 -1.39 13.71 -0.48
CA GLN A 43 -2.69 13.07 -0.71
C GLN A 43 -2.67 11.57 -0.43
N LEU A 44 -3.76 11.08 0.17
CA LEU A 44 -4.04 9.65 0.34
C LEU A 44 -5.25 9.27 -0.51
N TYR A 45 -4.99 8.52 -1.58
CA TYR A 45 -5.99 8.02 -2.50
C TYR A 45 -6.54 6.70 -2.00
N THR A 46 -7.86 6.65 -1.88
CA THR A 46 -8.56 5.42 -1.52
C THR A 46 -9.14 4.78 -2.76
N ASN A 47 -9.77 5.52 -3.67
CA ASN A 47 -10.37 4.96 -4.88
C ASN A 47 -9.55 5.29 -6.13
N TYR A 48 -9.00 4.27 -6.78
CA TYR A 48 -8.15 4.40 -7.95
C TYR A 48 -8.20 3.14 -8.82
N ASN A 49 -7.80 3.29 -10.08
CA ASN A 49 -7.52 2.19 -10.97
C ASN A 49 -6.02 2.08 -11.22
N LEU A 50 -5.53 0.87 -11.39
CA LEU A 50 -4.18 0.57 -11.86
C LEU A 50 -4.21 0.42 -13.37
N PHE A 51 -3.38 1.19 -14.06
CA PHE A 51 -3.28 1.18 -15.50
C PHE A 51 -1.85 0.89 -15.96
N PHE A 52 -1.72 0.02 -16.95
CA PHE A 52 -0.46 -0.32 -17.59
C PHE A 52 -0.54 0.13 -19.06
N PRO A 53 0.03 1.30 -19.41
CA PRO A 53 0.00 1.79 -20.77
C PRO A 53 0.74 0.82 -21.69
N LYS A 54 0.15 0.50 -22.84
CA LYS A 54 0.81 -0.32 -23.88
C LYS A 54 1.97 0.43 -24.56
N GLU A 55 1.92 1.76 -24.57
CA GLU A 55 2.89 2.63 -25.26
C GLU A 55 4.03 3.09 -24.35
N GLU A 56 3.80 3.19 -23.03
CA GLU A 56 4.84 3.46 -22.03
C GLU A 56 5.27 2.14 -21.40
N ASP A 57 6.21 1.50 -22.08
CA ASP A 57 6.38 0.06 -22.05
C ASP A 57 6.85 -0.51 -20.71
N ARG A 58 6.91 0.24 -19.60
CA ARG A 58 7.46 -0.20 -18.29
C ARG A 58 6.91 0.56 -17.06
N LYS A 59 5.77 1.23 -17.17
CA LYS A 59 5.19 1.98 -16.04
C LYS A 59 3.88 1.39 -15.56
N LEU A 60 3.68 1.43 -14.25
CA LEU A 60 2.38 1.35 -13.61
C LEU A 60 1.90 2.78 -13.34
N VAL A 61 0.69 3.09 -13.81
CA VAL A 61 0.04 4.38 -13.57
C VAL A 61 -1.13 4.16 -12.63
N ILE A 62 -1.17 4.92 -11.55
CA ILE A 62 -2.27 4.93 -10.59
C ILE A 62 -3.18 6.10 -10.95
N LEU A 63 -4.44 5.82 -11.27
CA LEU A 63 -5.42 6.82 -11.69
C LEU A 63 -6.50 6.96 -10.62
N PRO A 64 -6.44 8.00 -9.77
CA PRO A 64 -7.52 8.32 -8.84
C PRO A 64 -8.83 8.54 -9.59
N ASN A 65 -9.96 8.20 -8.95
CA ASN A 65 -11.27 8.44 -9.56
C ASN A 65 -11.61 9.95 -9.56
N PRO A 66 -11.65 10.63 -10.72
CA PRO A 66 -11.85 12.08 -10.78
C PRO A 66 -13.29 12.48 -10.42
N TYR A 67 -14.24 11.55 -10.43
CA TYR A 67 -15.65 11.79 -10.10
C TYR A 67 -16.00 11.51 -8.64
N MET A 68 -15.04 11.01 -7.84
CA MET A 68 -15.22 10.74 -6.41
C MET A 68 -14.14 11.46 -5.59
N PRO A 69 -14.11 12.81 -5.59
CA PRO A 69 -13.08 13.57 -4.87
C PRO A 69 -13.12 13.33 -3.35
N HIS A 70 -14.26 12.88 -2.81
CA HIS A 70 -14.41 12.50 -1.40
C HIS A 70 -13.65 11.21 -1.04
N ASP A 71 -13.16 10.46 -2.02
CA ASP A 71 -12.32 9.26 -1.83
C ASP A 71 -10.82 9.60 -1.72
N THR A 72 -10.47 10.89 -1.67
CA THR A 72 -9.10 11.38 -1.46
C THR A 72 -9.02 12.20 -0.18
N PHE A 73 -8.12 11.82 0.72
CA PHE A 73 -7.79 12.63 1.89
C PHE A 73 -6.60 13.54 1.55
N ASN A 74 -6.74 14.83 1.86
CA ASN A 74 -5.76 15.86 1.51
C ASN A 74 -4.94 16.30 2.73
N SER A 75 -3.84 17.01 2.47
CA SER A 75 -2.98 17.63 3.48
C SER A 75 -2.39 16.64 4.48
N ILE A 76 -2.18 15.39 4.04
CA ILE A 76 -1.55 14.33 4.84
C ILE A 76 -0.03 14.55 4.81
N PRO A 77 0.57 15.07 5.90
CA PRO A 77 1.96 15.47 5.87
C PRO A 77 2.86 14.22 5.80
N SER A 78 3.99 14.33 5.10
CA SER A 78 4.91 13.20 4.86
C SER A 78 5.40 12.53 6.14
N HIS A 79 5.66 13.30 7.20
CA HIS A 79 6.09 12.77 8.50
C HIS A 79 5.00 11.94 9.22
N ALA A 80 3.74 12.00 8.78
CA ALA A 80 2.67 11.14 9.29
C ALA A 80 2.73 9.73 8.70
N VAL A 81 3.50 9.50 7.64
CA VAL A 81 3.64 8.19 6.98
C VAL A 81 5.06 7.68 7.18
N THR A 82 5.23 6.47 7.70
CA THR A 82 6.56 5.89 7.97
C THR A 82 6.70 4.48 7.44
N PRO A 83 7.89 4.07 6.99
CA PRO A 83 8.15 2.70 6.58
C PRO A 83 7.95 1.75 7.76
N THR A 84 7.43 0.56 7.48
CA THR A 84 7.24 -0.47 8.53
C THR A 84 8.28 -1.58 8.48
N GLY A 85 9.01 -1.70 7.37
CA GLY A 85 9.86 -2.85 7.06
C GLY A 85 9.07 -4.14 6.81
N MET A 86 7.73 -4.10 6.82
CA MET A 86 6.89 -5.23 6.45
C MET A 86 6.63 -5.23 4.96
N GLU A 87 6.47 -6.44 4.39
CA GLU A 87 6.25 -6.64 2.97
C GLU A 87 5.16 -7.69 2.76
N ILE A 88 4.29 -7.49 1.76
CA ILE A 88 3.38 -8.53 1.28
C ILE A 88 4.05 -9.24 0.10
N ILE A 89 4.06 -10.57 0.12
CA ILE A 89 4.61 -11.41 -0.96
C ILE A 89 3.60 -12.48 -1.38
N PRO A 90 3.64 -12.99 -2.62
CA PRO A 90 2.92 -14.20 -2.99
C PRO A 90 3.62 -15.43 -2.39
N GLY A 91 2.86 -16.49 -2.12
CA GLY A 91 3.41 -17.76 -1.65
C GLY A 91 2.38 -18.91 -1.70
N ILE A 92 2.75 -20.05 -1.13
CA ILE A 92 1.89 -21.24 -1.04
C ILE A 92 1.72 -21.63 0.43
N TYR A 93 0.48 -21.82 0.87
CA TYR A 93 0.15 -22.33 2.20
C TYR A 93 -0.88 -23.44 2.06
N GLN A 94 -0.62 -24.62 2.65
CA GLN A 94 -1.48 -25.80 2.53
C GLN A 94 -1.86 -26.14 1.07
N SER A 95 -0.86 -26.11 0.18
CA SER A 95 -1.00 -26.37 -1.26
C SER A 95 -1.90 -25.41 -2.03
N ARG A 96 -2.23 -24.24 -1.46
CA ARG A 96 -3.00 -23.18 -2.13
C ARG A 96 -2.16 -21.90 -2.26
N PRO A 97 -2.21 -21.22 -3.41
CA PRO A 97 -1.67 -19.87 -3.53
C PRO A 97 -2.33 -18.94 -2.51
N CYS A 98 -1.52 -18.16 -1.79
CA CYS A 98 -2.00 -17.14 -0.86
C CYS A 98 -0.97 -16.02 -0.70
N LEU A 99 -1.35 -14.96 0.00
CA LEU A 99 -0.45 -13.87 0.35
C LEU A 99 0.23 -14.16 1.70
N PHE A 100 1.48 -13.77 1.82
CA PHE A 100 2.24 -13.79 3.07
C PHE A 100 2.60 -12.37 3.48
N LEU A 101 2.62 -12.11 4.79
CA LEU A 101 3.20 -10.91 5.39
C LEU A 101 4.58 -11.29 5.94
N ARG A 102 5.62 -10.64 5.44
CA ARG A 102 6.97 -10.68 6.01
C ARG A 102 7.05 -9.62 7.10
N ILE A 103 7.38 -10.04 8.32
CA ILE A 103 7.48 -9.17 9.50
C ILE A 103 8.92 -9.20 10.00
N PRO A 104 9.63 -8.06 10.04
CA PRO A 104 10.95 -7.98 10.65
C PRO A 104 10.83 -7.98 12.19
N PHE A 105 11.65 -8.78 12.85
CA PHE A 105 11.76 -8.79 14.31
C PHE A 105 13.01 -8.03 14.75
N ARG A 106 13.01 -7.51 16.00
CA ARG A 106 14.14 -6.80 16.59
C ARG A 106 15.44 -7.62 16.63
N SER A 107 15.32 -8.95 16.60
CA SER A 107 16.43 -9.89 16.49
C SER A 107 17.12 -9.89 15.11
N GLY A 108 16.62 -9.13 14.13
CA GLY A 108 17.09 -9.15 12.74
C GLY A 108 16.49 -10.29 11.91
N THR A 109 15.75 -11.21 12.53
CA THR A 109 15.07 -12.30 11.82
C THR A 109 13.78 -11.79 11.17
N VAL A 110 13.55 -12.16 9.90
CA VAL A 110 12.28 -11.92 9.21
C VAL A 110 11.43 -13.20 9.28
N ARG A 111 10.17 -13.10 9.69
CA ARG A 111 9.22 -14.22 9.59
C ARG A 111 8.19 -13.94 8.51
N ALA A 112 7.94 -14.90 7.64
CA ALA A 112 6.84 -14.89 6.70
C ALA A 112 5.68 -15.72 7.27
N LEU A 113 4.49 -15.14 7.33
CA LEU A 113 3.27 -15.80 7.80
C LEU A 113 2.15 -15.55 6.78
N PRO A 114 1.15 -16.45 6.65
CA PRO A 114 -0.04 -16.15 5.85
C PRO A 114 -0.62 -14.78 6.24
N LEU A 115 -0.99 -13.97 5.25
CA LEU A 115 -1.26 -12.53 5.40
C LEU A 115 -2.21 -12.24 6.57
N GLN A 116 -3.35 -12.93 6.63
CA GLN A 116 -4.32 -12.76 7.70
C GLN A 116 -3.78 -13.13 9.09
N MET A 117 -2.95 -14.18 9.19
CA MET A 117 -2.29 -14.52 10.45
C MET A 117 -1.28 -13.45 10.86
N GLY A 118 -0.47 -12.97 9.91
CA GLY A 118 0.50 -11.91 10.13
C GLY A 118 -0.14 -10.60 10.60
N LEU A 119 -1.19 -10.15 9.88
CA LEU A 119 -1.95 -8.95 10.24
C LEU A 119 -2.56 -9.05 11.65
N ASN A 120 -3.10 -10.22 12.01
CA ASN A 120 -3.62 -10.46 13.35
C ASN A 120 -2.55 -10.35 14.43
N ILE A 121 -1.35 -10.88 14.21
CA ILE A 121 -0.22 -10.76 15.14
C ILE A 121 0.21 -9.29 15.28
N VAL A 122 0.33 -8.56 14.17
CA VAL A 122 0.68 -7.12 14.18
C VAL A 122 -0.36 -6.34 15.01
N ARG A 123 -1.65 -6.58 14.76
CA ARG A 123 -2.75 -5.94 15.48
C ARG A 123 -2.71 -6.22 16.99
N GLN A 124 -2.40 -7.45 17.40
CA GLN A 124 -2.29 -7.81 18.82
C GLN A 124 -1.07 -7.21 19.52
N LYS A 125 0.00 -6.89 18.78
CA LYS A 125 1.23 -6.32 19.33
C LYS A 125 1.20 -4.80 19.43
N LEU A 126 0.38 -4.14 18.61
CA LEU A 126 0.24 -2.69 18.63
C LEU A 126 -0.78 -2.24 19.67
N PRO A 127 -0.55 -1.10 20.34
CA PRO A 127 -1.53 -0.57 21.28
C PRO A 127 -2.76 -0.05 20.53
N PRO A 128 -3.96 -0.10 21.12
CA PRO A 128 -5.20 0.31 20.44
C PRO A 128 -5.21 1.73 19.88
N HIS A 129 -4.45 2.65 20.50
CA HIS A 129 -4.34 4.05 20.09
C HIS A 129 -3.30 4.29 18.97
N LYS A 130 -2.59 3.25 18.52
CA LYS A 130 -1.67 3.28 17.37
C LYS A 130 -1.93 2.06 16.47
N PRO A 131 -3.12 1.98 15.85
CA PRO A 131 -3.46 0.87 14.98
C PRO A 131 -2.49 0.79 13.79
N PHE A 132 -2.33 -0.41 13.24
CA PHE A 132 -1.63 -0.58 11.97
C PHE A 132 -2.54 -0.16 10.83
N LEU A 133 -2.18 0.92 10.15
CA LEU A 133 -2.92 1.44 9.01
C LEU A 133 -1.99 1.46 7.79
N PRO A 134 -1.91 0.35 7.02
CA PRO A 134 -0.98 0.26 5.92
C PRO A 134 -1.41 1.11 4.73
N VAL A 135 -0.42 1.72 4.11
CA VAL A 135 -0.54 2.43 2.84
C VAL A 135 0.63 2.04 1.95
N LEU A 136 0.44 2.20 0.64
CA LEU A 136 1.49 2.07 -0.35
C LEU A 136 1.93 3.44 -0.84
N MET A 137 3.15 3.56 -1.34
CA MET A 137 3.64 4.76 -2.03
C MET A 137 4.59 4.39 -3.17
N LYS A 138 4.99 5.39 -3.95
CA LYS A 138 5.94 5.20 -5.05
C LYS A 138 7.19 4.45 -4.60
N GLY A 139 7.50 3.39 -5.34
CA GLY A 139 8.65 2.53 -5.09
C GLY A 139 8.40 1.39 -4.10
N ASP A 140 7.16 1.16 -3.65
CA ASP A 140 6.83 0.05 -2.75
C ASP A 140 6.66 -1.29 -3.46
N LEU A 141 6.26 -1.29 -4.73
CA LEU A 141 6.33 -2.49 -5.56
C LEU A 141 7.80 -2.77 -5.90
N ARG A 142 8.34 -3.90 -5.44
CA ARG A 142 9.73 -4.31 -5.66
C ARG A 142 9.84 -5.79 -5.98
N GLU A 143 11.03 -6.23 -6.40
CA GLU A 143 11.37 -7.63 -6.61
C GLU A 143 12.34 -8.11 -5.53
N LEU A 144 11.94 -9.13 -4.77
CA LEU A 144 12.82 -9.92 -3.93
C LEU A 144 13.46 -11.00 -4.79
N ASP A 145 14.68 -11.41 -4.43
CA ASP A 145 15.41 -12.54 -5.05
C ASP A 145 15.44 -12.59 -6.59
N ALA A 146 15.27 -11.43 -7.24
CA ALA A 146 15.14 -11.29 -8.69
C ALA A 146 13.95 -12.04 -9.32
N THR A 147 13.00 -12.57 -8.52
CA THR A 147 11.84 -13.30 -9.08
C THR A 147 10.52 -13.09 -8.35
N THR A 148 10.57 -12.72 -7.08
CA THR A 148 9.39 -12.66 -6.22
C THR A 148 8.91 -11.21 -6.07
N PRO A 149 7.78 -10.81 -6.67
CA PRO A 149 7.27 -9.46 -6.46
C PRO A 149 6.82 -9.28 -5.00
N CYS A 150 7.01 -8.08 -4.47
CA CYS A 150 6.61 -7.74 -3.12
C CYS A 150 6.09 -6.30 -3.05
N LEU A 151 5.19 -6.06 -2.08
CA LEU A 151 4.71 -4.73 -1.75
C LEU A 151 5.24 -4.35 -0.37
N HIS A 152 6.15 -3.38 -0.32
CA HIS A 152 6.61 -2.79 0.92
C HIS A 152 5.49 -1.96 1.53
N LEU A 153 5.31 -2.05 2.84
CA LEU A 153 4.23 -1.36 3.53
C LEU A 153 4.78 -0.16 4.31
N HIS A 154 4.12 0.97 4.10
CA HIS A 154 4.20 2.11 5.00
C HIS A 154 2.99 2.09 5.95
N THR A 155 3.03 2.90 7.00
CA THR A 155 1.87 3.11 7.87
C THR A 155 1.62 4.58 8.14
N ILE A 156 0.36 4.97 8.12
CA ILE A 156 -0.09 6.31 8.48
C ILE A 156 -0.41 6.40 9.98
N HIS A 157 0.13 7.42 10.64
CA HIS A 157 -0.06 7.70 12.06
C HIS A 157 -1.09 8.81 12.25
N LEU A 158 -2.33 8.45 12.59
CA LEU A 158 -3.42 9.44 12.76
C LEU A 158 -3.14 10.47 13.87
N GLY A 159 -2.33 10.12 14.87
CA GLY A 159 -1.89 11.04 15.92
C GLY A 159 -0.98 12.17 15.43
N ARG A 160 -0.42 12.06 14.21
CA ARG A 160 0.42 13.07 13.57
C ARG A 160 -0.37 13.96 12.59
N LEU A 161 -1.67 13.73 12.47
CA LEU A 161 -2.58 14.52 11.64
C LEU A 161 -3.17 15.67 12.44
N GLU A 162 -2.32 16.59 12.90
CA GLU A 162 -2.67 17.65 13.86
C GLU A 162 -3.70 18.65 13.32
N LYS A 163 -3.70 18.86 12.00
CA LYS A 163 -4.62 19.79 11.32
C LYS A 163 -5.95 19.13 10.92
N HIS A 164 -6.08 17.82 11.07
CA HIS A 164 -7.29 17.09 10.70
C HIS A 164 -8.26 16.99 11.87
N SER A 165 -9.53 17.20 11.57
CA SER A 165 -10.63 16.95 12.48
C SER A 165 -10.66 15.48 12.94
N VAL A 166 -11.35 15.23 14.05
CA VAL A 166 -11.61 13.86 14.51
C VAL A 166 -12.39 13.06 13.46
N LEU A 167 -13.30 13.72 12.73
CA LEU A 167 -14.09 13.08 11.69
C LEU A 167 -13.22 12.58 10.52
N GLU A 168 -12.30 13.41 10.03
CA GLU A 168 -11.38 13.03 8.95
C GLU A 168 -10.46 11.88 9.37
N ARG A 169 -9.87 11.96 10.57
CA ARG A 169 -9.03 10.88 11.13
C ARG A 169 -9.81 9.57 11.25
N ASN A 170 -11.06 9.63 11.70
CA ASN A 170 -11.94 8.46 11.77
C ASN A 170 -12.31 7.91 10.38
N GLY A 171 -12.46 8.79 9.38
CA GLY A 171 -12.66 8.40 7.98
C GLY A 171 -11.49 7.58 7.45
N ILE A 172 -10.26 8.08 7.61
CA ILE A 172 -9.03 7.39 7.23
C ILE A 172 -8.94 6.03 7.93
N HIS A 173 -9.13 6.02 9.26
CA HIS A 173 -9.11 4.81 10.07
C HIS A 173 -10.07 3.75 9.52
N LYS A 174 -11.34 4.13 9.34
CA LYS A 174 -12.42 3.23 8.93
C LYS A 174 -12.18 2.64 7.54
N VAL A 175 -11.76 3.46 6.58
CA VAL A 175 -11.49 3.00 5.21
C VAL A 175 -10.35 1.99 5.18
N ILE A 176 -9.23 2.29 5.83
CA ILE A 176 -8.07 1.39 5.84
C ILE A 176 -8.39 0.10 6.58
N GLU A 177 -9.03 0.16 7.74
CA GLU A 177 -9.45 -1.04 8.47
C GLU A 177 -10.42 -1.91 7.68
N GLN A 178 -11.38 -1.30 6.98
CA GLN A 178 -12.34 -2.03 6.15
C GLN A 178 -11.62 -2.81 5.05
N ARG A 179 -10.64 -2.20 4.38
CA ARG A 179 -9.84 -2.84 3.34
C ARG A 179 -8.96 -3.97 3.87
N LEU A 180 -8.34 -3.76 5.03
CA LEU A 180 -7.57 -4.80 5.71
C LEU A 180 -8.38 -6.06 5.98
N ARG A 181 -9.66 -5.93 6.34
CA ARG A 181 -10.57 -7.07 6.55
C ARG A 181 -10.89 -7.81 5.26
N GLN A 182 -10.77 -7.17 4.10
CA GLN A 182 -11.06 -7.74 2.77
C GLN A 182 -9.82 -8.34 2.10
N LEU A 183 -8.62 -8.15 2.68
CA LEU A 183 -7.35 -8.69 2.19
C LEU A 183 -7.17 -10.17 2.57
N SER A 184 -8.12 -11.04 2.21
CA SER A 184 -8.10 -12.49 2.50
C SER A 184 -7.68 -13.32 1.31
#